data_AF-A0A7L2W2F6-F1
#
_entry.id   AF-A0A7L2W2F6-F1
#
_cell.length_a   1.000
_cell.length_b   1.000
_cell.length_c   1.000
_cell.angle_alpha   90.00
_cell.angle_beta   90.00
_cell.angle_gamma   90.00
#
_symmetry.space_group_name_H-M   'P 1'
#
loop_
_entity.id
_entity.type
_entity.pdbx_description
1 polymer ?
#
loop_
_entity_poly.entity_id
_entity_poly.type
_entity_poly.pdbx_seq_one_letter_code
_entity_poly.pdbx_strand_id
1 'polypeptide(L)'
;NSIWVSTDHDEIEKVAKQFGAQVHRRSPEVSQDSSTSLEAIREFLSHHHEVDIVGNIQATSPCLHPSDLIKVADLIQKEGFDSVFSVVRRHQFRWSEVKKGDKRIIHLQEVHARRTRNTLCKHSSLRVKAKGLSGGGKMAYYEMRAEHSVDIDIDIDWPIAEQRVLSFGYFGKEPLKEVKLLVCSVDGCLTNGRIYVTEDQKEMVSYDYRDIVGIDLLKKRGIQVRLISERDCSKTVSAMQLGCVAKVDVTNKLQVLEDWQKDMGLSWKEVAYLGNEESDVECLKKVGMSGVPADACSLSQKAAGYICKSNGGCGAVREFAEHIFLLLEKVNSARKQ
;
A
#
# COMPACT_ATOMS: atom_id res chain seq x y z
N ASN A 1 0.81 -21.43 -14.59
CA ASN A 1 0.49 -19.99 -14.54
C ASN A 1 1.76 -19.21 -14.32
N SER A 2 2.04 -18.24 -15.18
CA SER A 2 3.15 -17.28 -15.02
C SER A 2 2.59 -15.89 -14.71
N ILE A 3 3.23 -15.16 -13.82
CA ILE A 3 2.89 -13.75 -13.51
C ILE A 3 3.93 -12.87 -14.18
N TRP A 4 3.45 -11.88 -14.94
CA TRP A 4 4.28 -10.93 -15.67
C TRP A 4 3.92 -9.51 -15.28
N VAL A 5 4.94 -8.66 -15.11
CA VAL A 5 4.79 -7.20 -15.02
C VAL A 5 5.31 -6.61 -16.32
N SER A 6 4.41 -5.93 -17.04
CA SER A 6 4.73 -5.22 -18.27
C SER A 6 5.09 -3.77 -17.92
N THR A 7 6.35 -3.39 -18.09
CA THR A 7 6.86 -2.07 -17.66
C THR A 7 8.04 -1.64 -18.53
N ASP A 8 8.23 -0.33 -18.64
CA ASP A 8 9.39 0.34 -19.23
C ASP A 8 10.26 1.03 -18.16
N HIS A 9 9.86 0.93 -16.89
CA HIS A 9 10.50 1.60 -15.75
C HIS A 9 11.32 0.64 -14.88
N ASP A 10 12.56 1.03 -14.58
CA ASP A 10 13.55 0.18 -13.90
C ASP A 10 13.18 -0.12 -12.44
N GLU A 11 12.70 0.87 -11.68
CA GLU A 11 12.25 0.63 -10.29
C GLU A 11 11.05 -0.33 -10.22
N ILE A 12 10.10 -0.24 -11.17
CA ILE A 12 8.96 -1.18 -11.22
C ILE A 12 9.46 -2.59 -11.51
N GLU A 13 10.41 -2.76 -12.44
CA GLU A 13 11.03 -4.04 -12.73
C GLU A 13 11.74 -4.63 -11.49
N LYS A 14 12.51 -3.82 -10.78
CA LYS A 14 13.22 -4.23 -9.56
C LYS A 14 12.24 -4.74 -8.50
N VAL A 15 11.15 -4.01 -8.25
CA VAL A 15 10.10 -4.42 -7.31
C VAL A 15 9.41 -5.71 -7.81
N ALA A 16 9.04 -5.78 -9.08
CA ALA A 16 8.38 -6.97 -9.65
C ALA A 16 9.22 -8.24 -9.44
N LYS A 17 10.53 -8.17 -9.72
CA LYS A 17 11.46 -9.29 -9.52
C LYS A 17 11.61 -9.69 -8.05
N GLN A 18 11.60 -8.73 -7.12
CA GLN A 18 11.65 -9.02 -5.68
C GLN A 18 10.46 -9.87 -5.21
N PHE A 19 9.30 -9.71 -5.84
CA PHE A 19 8.09 -10.50 -5.57
C PHE A 19 7.94 -11.73 -6.49
N GLY A 20 8.97 -12.08 -7.26
CA GLY A 20 9.02 -13.29 -8.10
C GLY A 20 8.22 -13.21 -9.40
N ALA A 21 7.78 -12.01 -9.81
CA ALA A 21 7.17 -11.83 -11.12
C ALA A 21 8.22 -11.79 -12.22
N GLN A 22 7.87 -12.30 -13.40
CA GLN A 22 8.65 -12.10 -14.61
C GLN A 22 8.38 -10.70 -15.17
N VAL A 23 9.28 -10.17 -15.98
CA VAL A 23 9.17 -8.81 -16.50
C VAL A 23 9.21 -8.82 -18.02
N HIS A 24 8.21 -8.21 -18.64
CA HIS A 24 8.20 -7.89 -20.06
C HIS A 24 8.54 -6.42 -20.22
N ARG A 25 9.69 -6.11 -20.83
CA ARG A 25 10.08 -4.73 -21.12
C ARG A 25 9.29 -4.22 -22.31
N ARG A 26 8.40 -3.27 -22.05
CA ARG A 26 7.60 -2.65 -23.09
C ARG A 26 8.45 -1.82 -24.03
N SER A 27 8.08 -1.79 -25.29
CA SER A 27 8.71 -0.88 -26.24
C SER A 27 8.31 0.58 -25.96
N PRO A 28 9.09 1.56 -26.44
CA PRO A 28 8.71 2.98 -26.35
C PRO A 28 7.36 3.28 -27.02
N GLU A 29 6.98 2.54 -28.07
CA GLU A 29 5.73 2.76 -28.80
C GLU A 29 4.47 2.44 -27.98
N VAL A 30 4.52 1.44 -27.08
CA VAL A 30 3.38 1.06 -26.22
C VAL A 30 3.52 1.54 -24.76
N SER A 31 4.46 2.46 -24.53
CA SER A 31 4.74 3.07 -23.22
C SER A 31 4.41 4.57 -23.18
N GLN A 32 3.54 5.04 -24.07
CA GLN A 32 3.07 6.43 -24.10
C GLN A 32 1.88 6.62 -23.15
N ASP A 33 1.65 7.85 -22.69
CA ASP A 33 0.49 8.20 -21.83
C ASP A 33 -0.86 7.87 -22.46
N SER A 34 -0.92 7.85 -23.80
CA SER A 34 -2.12 7.52 -24.59
C SER A 34 -2.21 6.04 -24.96
N SER A 35 -1.18 5.23 -24.69
CA SER A 35 -1.14 3.81 -25.01
C SER A 35 -2.20 3.06 -24.20
N THR A 36 -3.00 2.25 -24.89
CA THR A 36 -4.05 1.45 -24.25
C THR A 36 -3.47 0.17 -23.67
N SER A 37 -4.08 -0.36 -22.60
CA SER A 37 -3.70 -1.69 -22.08
C SER A 37 -3.83 -2.80 -23.15
N LEU A 38 -4.68 -2.60 -24.16
CA LEU A 38 -4.86 -3.58 -25.22
C LEU A 38 -3.68 -3.60 -26.22
N GLU A 39 -3.03 -2.48 -26.47
CA GLU A 39 -1.79 -2.42 -27.26
C GLU A 39 -0.64 -3.10 -26.51
N ALA A 40 -0.49 -2.83 -25.22
CA ALA A 40 0.50 -3.51 -24.38
C ALA A 40 0.28 -5.04 -24.33
N ILE A 41 -0.98 -5.50 -24.23
CA ILE A 41 -1.30 -6.93 -24.29
C ILE A 41 -0.96 -7.53 -25.66
N ARG A 42 -1.21 -6.81 -26.77
CA ARG A 42 -0.89 -7.30 -28.11
C ARG A 42 0.62 -7.47 -28.30
N GLU A 43 1.41 -6.50 -27.86
CA GLU A 43 2.87 -6.60 -27.88
C GLU A 43 3.36 -7.78 -27.02
N PHE A 44 2.82 -7.94 -25.81
CA PHE A 44 3.18 -9.07 -24.96
C PHE A 44 2.90 -10.40 -25.68
N LEU A 45 1.71 -10.57 -26.26
CA LEU A 45 1.33 -11.80 -26.96
C LEU A 45 2.09 -12.06 -28.26
N SER A 46 2.70 -11.04 -28.87
CA SER A 46 3.57 -11.20 -30.04
C SER A 46 4.96 -11.72 -29.69
N HIS A 47 5.42 -11.53 -28.46
CA HIS A 47 6.69 -12.07 -27.96
C HIS A 47 6.51 -13.39 -27.22
N HIS A 48 5.33 -13.62 -26.64
CA HIS A 48 4.99 -14.80 -25.85
C HIS A 48 3.99 -15.69 -26.59
N HIS A 49 4.50 -16.45 -27.56
CA HIS A 49 3.68 -17.34 -28.39
C HIS A 49 3.00 -18.46 -27.60
N GLU A 50 3.64 -18.89 -26.52
CA GLU A 50 3.24 -19.95 -25.58
C GLU A 50 2.01 -19.63 -24.71
N VAL A 51 1.55 -18.37 -24.68
CA VAL A 51 0.44 -17.94 -23.82
C VAL A 51 -0.91 -18.17 -24.50
N ASP A 52 -1.73 -19.07 -23.96
CA ASP A 52 -3.09 -19.34 -24.49
C ASP A 52 -4.17 -18.40 -23.93
N ILE A 53 -4.06 -18.05 -22.65
CA ILE A 53 -5.01 -17.19 -21.94
C ILE A 53 -4.23 -16.06 -21.27
N VAL A 54 -4.64 -14.82 -21.55
CA VAL A 54 -4.07 -13.63 -20.90
C VAL A 54 -5.10 -12.99 -19.97
N GLY A 55 -4.71 -12.76 -18.72
CA GLY A 55 -5.45 -11.95 -17.77
C GLY A 55 -4.73 -10.63 -17.54
N ASN A 56 -5.38 -9.52 -17.89
CA ASN A 56 -4.88 -8.17 -17.63
C ASN A 56 -5.39 -7.69 -16.27
N ILE A 57 -4.46 -7.42 -15.35
CA ILE A 57 -4.71 -6.86 -14.03
C ILE A 57 -4.07 -5.48 -13.99
N GLN A 58 -4.83 -4.44 -13.65
CA GLN A 58 -4.29 -3.09 -13.53
C GLN A 58 -3.68 -2.85 -12.15
N ALA A 59 -2.47 -2.28 -12.12
CA ALA A 59 -1.78 -1.93 -10.87
C ALA A 59 -2.50 -0.83 -10.08
N THR A 60 -3.32 -0.02 -10.75
CA THR A 60 -4.18 1.01 -10.13
C THR A 60 -5.40 0.42 -9.44
N SER A 61 -5.63 -0.89 -9.47
CA SER A 61 -6.79 -1.56 -8.86
C SER A 61 -6.40 -2.43 -7.65
N PRO A 62 -5.89 -1.86 -6.55
CA PRO A 62 -5.26 -2.61 -5.46
C PRO A 62 -6.22 -3.48 -4.65
N CYS A 63 -7.53 -3.27 -4.80
CA CYS A 63 -8.57 -4.03 -4.06
C CYS A 63 -8.96 -5.35 -4.73
N LEU A 64 -8.36 -5.71 -5.87
CA LEU A 64 -8.73 -6.91 -6.62
C LEU A 64 -8.49 -8.19 -5.81
N HIS A 65 -9.55 -8.94 -5.52
CA HIS A 65 -9.46 -10.15 -4.70
C HIS A 65 -9.21 -11.41 -5.58
N PRO A 66 -8.36 -12.37 -5.16
CA PRO A 66 -8.07 -13.57 -5.94
C PRO A 66 -9.29 -14.42 -6.29
N SER A 67 -10.32 -14.40 -5.45
CA SER A 67 -11.58 -15.11 -5.74
C SER A 67 -12.25 -14.62 -7.02
N ASP A 68 -12.08 -13.33 -7.37
CA ASP A 68 -12.64 -12.77 -8.60
C ASP A 68 -11.86 -13.25 -9.81
N LEU A 69 -10.53 -13.32 -9.71
CA LEU A 69 -9.67 -13.90 -10.74
C LEU A 69 -10.02 -15.37 -11.02
N ILE A 70 -10.22 -16.16 -9.97
CA ILE A 70 -10.58 -17.58 -10.09
C ILE A 70 -11.92 -17.74 -10.82
N LYS A 71 -12.95 -16.99 -10.44
CA LYS A 71 -14.27 -17.06 -11.09
C LYS A 71 -14.22 -16.63 -12.54
N VAL A 72 -13.43 -15.60 -12.86
CA VAL A 72 -13.26 -15.13 -14.24
C VAL A 72 -12.50 -16.15 -15.09
N ALA A 73 -11.50 -16.82 -14.51
CA ALA A 73 -10.81 -17.92 -15.17
C ALA A 73 -11.75 -19.12 -15.42
N ASP A 74 -12.62 -19.44 -14.46
CA ASP A 74 -13.61 -20.51 -14.58
C ASP A 74 -14.60 -20.26 -15.75
N LEU A 75 -15.05 -19.02 -15.94
CA LEU A 75 -15.89 -18.65 -17.09
C LEU A 75 -15.22 -18.99 -18.44
N ILE A 76 -13.90 -18.80 -18.55
CA ILE A 76 -13.17 -19.11 -19.78
C ILE A 76 -12.92 -20.62 -19.90
N GLN A 77 -12.39 -21.23 -18.85
CA GLN A 77 -11.91 -22.61 -18.89
C GLN A 77 -13.03 -23.65 -18.83
N LYS A 78 -14.10 -23.39 -18.08
CA LYS A 78 -15.20 -24.34 -17.84
C LYS A 78 -16.42 -24.03 -18.68
N GLU A 79 -16.78 -22.74 -18.83
CA GLU A 79 -17.98 -22.34 -19.56
C GLU A 79 -17.71 -21.99 -21.03
N GLY A 80 -16.43 -21.93 -21.44
CA GLY A 80 -16.03 -21.77 -22.84
C GLY A 80 -16.26 -20.36 -23.40
N PHE A 81 -16.18 -19.33 -22.55
CA PHE A 81 -16.15 -17.95 -23.01
C PHE A 81 -14.76 -17.55 -23.52
N ASP A 82 -14.72 -16.76 -24.60
CA ASP A 82 -13.47 -16.32 -25.23
C ASP A 82 -12.91 -15.04 -24.60
N SER A 83 -13.79 -14.20 -24.06
CA SER A 83 -13.39 -13.01 -23.33
C SER A 83 -14.36 -12.67 -22.21
N VAL A 84 -13.79 -12.30 -21.06
CA VAL A 84 -14.54 -11.89 -19.88
C VAL A 84 -13.99 -10.55 -19.39
N PHE A 85 -14.88 -9.63 -19.05
CA PHE A 85 -14.51 -8.36 -18.42
C PHE A 85 -15.27 -8.18 -17.10
N SER A 86 -14.61 -7.52 -16.15
CA SER A 86 -15.24 -7.18 -14.88
C SER A 86 -16.22 -6.01 -15.01
N VAL A 87 -17.32 -6.08 -14.25
CA VAL A 87 -18.27 -4.99 -14.05
C VAL A 87 -18.59 -4.82 -12.58
N VAL A 88 -18.95 -3.60 -12.18
CA VAL A 88 -19.50 -3.31 -10.86
C VAL A 88 -20.79 -2.52 -10.96
N ARG A 89 -21.71 -2.86 -10.07
CA ARG A 89 -22.99 -2.16 -9.91
C ARG A 89 -22.75 -0.85 -9.18
N ARG A 90 -23.11 0.28 -9.81
CA ARG A 90 -22.99 1.62 -9.23
C ARG A 90 -24.37 2.26 -9.17
N HIS A 91 -24.70 2.86 -8.02
CA HIS A 91 -25.98 3.51 -7.78
C HIS A 91 -25.88 5.04 -7.95
N GLN A 92 -25.33 5.48 -9.08
CA GLN A 92 -25.16 6.90 -9.44
C GLN A 92 -26.02 7.26 -10.65
N PHE A 93 -26.41 8.53 -10.75
CA PHE A 93 -27.07 9.06 -11.94
C PHE A 93 -26.08 9.10 -13.12
N ARG A 94 -26.53 8.69 -14.30
CA ARG A 94 -25.74 8.74 -15.52
C ARG A 94 -26.12 9.99 -16.30
N TRP A 95 -25.12 10.80 -16.59
CA TRP A 95 -25.25 11.99 -17.43
C TRP A 95 -24.38 11.79 -18.68
N SER A 96 -24.78 12.41 -19.79
CA SER A 96 -23.97 12.46 -21.01
C SER A 96 -23.81 13.91 -21.41
N GLU A 97 -22.59 14.29 -21.76
CA GLU A 97 -22.31 15.64 -22.22
C GLU A 97 -22.95 15.85 -23.60
N VAL A 98 -23.62 16.99 -23.77
CA VAL A 98 -24.27 17.37 -25.01
C VAL A 98 -23.52 18.58 -25.56
N LYS A 99 -23.09 18.53 -26.83
CA LYS A 99 -22.36 19.64 -27.46
C LYS A 99 -23.23 20.90 -27.43
N LYS A 100 -22.62 22.06 -27.17
CA LYS A 100 -23.30 23.36 -27.15
C LYS A 100 -24.01 23.60 -28.50
N GLY A 101 -25.35 23.66 -28.49
CA GLY A 101 -26.20 23.80 -29.68
C GLY A 101 -26.86 22.51 -30.19
N ASP A 102 -26.52 21.36 -29.61
CA ASP A 102 -27.17 20.08 -29.89
C ASP A 102 -28.51 20.01 -29.11
N LYS A 103 -29.61 19.79 -29.84
CA LYS A 103 -30.99 19.79 -29.29
C LYS A 103 -31.38 18.46 -28.65
N ARG A 104 -30.44 17.52 -28.51
CA ARG A 104 -30.68 16.28 -27.77
C ARG A 104 -31.03 16.62 -26.32
N ILE A 105 -32.29 16.43 -25.97
CA ILE A 105 -32.71 16.35 -24.57
C ILE A 105 -31.85 15.24 -23.95
N ILE A 106 -31.06 15.57 -22.92
CA ILE A 106 -30.42 14.54 -22.10
C ILE A 106 -31.57 13.66 -21.66
N HIS A 107 -31.64 12.45 -22.20
CA HIS A 107 -32.73 11.53 -21.92
C HIS A 107 -32.61 11.20 -20.43
N LEU A 108 -33.26 11.99 -19.57
CA LEU A 108 -33.68 11.51 -18.28
C LEU A 108 -34.49 10.27 -18.65
N GLN A 109 -33.99 9.09 -18.29
CA GLN A 109 -34.88 7.94 -18.13
C GLN A 109 -35.85 8.27 -16.98
N GLU A 110 -36.70 9.28 -17.18
CA GLU A 110 -37.84 9.60 -16.37
C GLU A 110 -38.92 8.62 -16.79
N VAL A 111 -39.00 7.51 -16.05
CA VAL A 111 -40.16 7.20 -15.21
C VAL A 111 -39.66 6.17 -14.19
N HIS A 112 -39.75 6.50 -12.90
CA HIS A 112 -39.17 5.83 -11.71
C HIS A 112 -37.77 6.32 -11.30
N ALA A 113 -37.71 7.51 -10.71
CA ALA A 113 -36.57 8.02 -9.94
C ALA A 113 -36.31 7.22 -8.64
N ARG A 114 -36.10 5.90 -8.76
CA ARG A 114 -35.30 5.12 -7.82
C ARG A 114 -33.91 5.13 -8.44
N ARG A 115 -32.84 5.47 -7.67
CA ARG A 115 -31.42 5.27 -8.07
C ARG A 115 -31.37 4.05 -8.97
N THR A 116 -30.95 4.17 -10.23
CA THR A 116 -30.95 3.06 -11.19
C THR A 116 -30.27 1.86 -10.53
N ARG A 117 -31.08 0.93 -10.02
CA ARG A 117 -30.58 -0.13 -9.11
C ARG A 117 -29.75 -1.15 -9.88
N ASN A 118 -29.77 -1.12 -11.21
CA ASN A 118 -29.28 -2.18 -12.07
C ASN A 118 -28.34 -1.75 -13.20
N THR A 119 -27.60 -0.66 -13.04
CA THR A 119 -26.61 -0.23 -14.02
C THR A 119 -25.23 -0.83 -13.71
N LEU A 120 -24.79 -1.73 -14.59
CA LEU A 120 -23.44 -2.28 -14.60
C LEU A 120 -22.50 -1.29 -15.30
N CYS A 121 -21.41 -0.91 -14.62
CA CYS A 121 -20.32 -0.14 -15.21
C CYS A 121 -19.16 -1.08 -15.47
N LYS A 122 -18.55 -0.99 -16.66
CA LYS A 122 -17.31 -1.71 -16.95
C LYS A 122 -16.24 -1.23 -16.00
N HIS A 123 -15.61 -2.18 -15.32
CA HIS A 123 -14.49 -1.91 -14.43
C HIS A 123 -13.21 -2.27 -15.18
N SER A 124 -12.23 -1.36 -15.18
CA SER A 124 -11.02 -1.51 -15.98
C SER A 124 -10.02 -2.50 -15.37
N SER A 125 -10.19 -2.86 -14.09
CA SER A 125 -9.24 -3.66 -13.32
C SER A 125 -8.93 -5.04 -13.91
N LEU A 126 -9.90 -5.70 -14.56
CA LEU A 126 -9.74 -7.08 -15.02
C LEU A 126 -10.36 -7.32 -16.39
N ARG A 127 -9.51 -7.76 -17.33
CA ARG A 127 -9.94 -8.31 -18.62
C ARG A 127 -9.18 -9.60 -18.88
N VAL A 128 -9.90 -10.68 -19.13
CA VAL A 128 -9.28 -11.95 -19.53
C VAL A 128 -9.71 -12.30 -20.96
N LYS A 129 -8.75 -12.74 -21.76
CA LYS A 129 -8.96 -13.06 -23.18
C LYS A 129 -8.16 -14.30 -23.58
N ALA A 130 -8.79 -15.20 -24.33
CA ALA A 130 -8.11 -16.31 -25.00
C ALA A 130 -7.43 -15.83 -26.30
N LYS A 131 -6.23 -16.34 -26.59
CA LYS A 131 -5.45 -16.00 -27.79
C LYS A 131 -6.11 -16.60 -29.04
N GLY A 132 -6.08 -15.86 -30.16
CA GLY A 132 -6.56 -16.32 -31.47
C GLY A 132 -7.87 -15.70 -31.98
N LEU A 133 -8.63 -14.98 -31.16
CA LEU A 133 -9.93 -14.42 -31.57
C LEU A 133 -9.89 -12.89 -31.65
N SER A 134 -9.60 -12.39 -32.85
CA SER A 134 -9.78 -10.98 -33.23
C SER A 134 -11.22 -10.78 -33.72
N GLY A 135 -12.11 -10.41 -32.80
CA GLY A 135 -13.46 -9.92 -33.11
C GLY A 135 -14.49 -11.02 -33.35
N GLY A 136 -15.37 -11.28 -32.36
CA GLY A 136 -16.57 -12.12 -32.54
C GLY A 136 -16.71 -13.35 -31.65
N GLY A 137 -15.78 -13.61 -30.72
CA GLY A 137 -15.90 -14.72 -29.75
C GLY A 137 -17.01 -14.51 -28.71
N LYS A 138 -17.42 -15.58 -28.03
CA LYS A 138 -18.36 -15.58 -26.90
C LYS A 138 -17.83 -14.68 -25.79
N MET A 139 -18.54 -13.59 -25.51
CA MET A 139 -18.19 -12.65 -24.46
C MET A 139 -19.12 -12.80 -23.25
N ALA A 140 -18.55 -12.70 -22.06
CA ALA A 140 -19.29 -12.58 -20.82
C ALA A 140 -18.78 -11.43 -19.97
N TYR A 141 -19.53 -11.08 -18.92
CA TYR A 141 -19.07 -10.19 -17.88
C TYR A 141 -19.09 -10.93 -16.54
N TYR A 142 -18.21 -10.51 -15.63
CA TYR A 142 -18.23 -10.94 -14.23
C TYR A 142 -18.57 -9.74 -13.34
N GLU A 143 -19.67 -9.85 -12.60
CA GLU A 143 -20.03 -8.83 -11.62
C GLU A 143 -19.19 -8.98 -10.35
N MET A 144 -18.27 -8.05 -10.17
CA MET A 144 -17.43 -7.97 -8.99
C MET A 144 -18.19 -7.34 -7.81
N ARG A 145 -17.75 -7.68 -6.61
CA ARG A 145 -18.16 -6.97 -5.40
C ARG A 145 -17.66 -5.53 -5.44
N ALA A 146 -18.47 -4.60 -4.94
CA ALA A 146 -18.16 -3.17 -5.00
C ALA A 146 -16.89 -2.84 -4.19
N GLU A 147 -16.63 -3.57 -3.11
CA GLU A 147 -15.47 -3.42 -2.24
C GLU A 147 -14.16 -3.74 -2.98
N HIS A 148 -14.19 -4.68 -3.92
CA HIS A 148 -13.03 -5.10 -4.72
C HIS A 148 -12.79 -4.20 -5.95
N SER A 149 -13.62 -3.16 -6.12
CA SER A 149 -13.64 -2.24 -7.26
C SER A 149 -13.32 -0.82 -6.84
N VAL A 150 -12.05 -0.61 -6.50
CA VAL A 150 -11.45 0.72 -6.39
C VAL A 150 -10.27 0.78 -7.32
N ASP A 151 -10.31 1.79 -8.16
CA ASP A 151 -9.21 2.24 -8.98
C ASP A 151 -8.64 3.52 -8.34
N ILE A 152 -7.32 3.66 -8.32
CA ILE A 152 -6.62 4.87 -7.93
C ILE A 152 -6.31 5.63 -9.22
N ASP A 153 -7.13 6.64 -9.51
CA ASP A 153 -6.95 7.50 -10.69
C ASP A 153 -6.31 8.84 -10.29
N ILE A 154 -6.62 9.32 -9.08
CA ILE A 154 -6.11 10.57 -8.50
C ILE A 154 -5.75 10.39 -7.02
N ASP A 155 -4.94 11.31 -6.47
CA ASP A 155 -4.41 11.19 -5.09
C ASP A 155 -5.48 11.02 -4.01
N ILE A 156 -6.68 11.59 -4.20
CA ILE A 156 -7.79 11.48 -3.24
C ILE A 156 -8.40 10.06 -3.20
N ASP A 157 -8.13 9.22 -4.20
CA ASP A 157 -8.57 7.81 -4.18
C ASP A 157 -7.71 6.97 -3.25
N TRP A 158 -6.48 7.41 -2.94
CA TRP A 158 -5.52 6.64 -2.15
C TRP A 158 -6.05 6.26 -0.76
N PRO A 159 -6.58 7.19 0.07
CA PRO A 159 -7.09 6.82 1.39
C PRO A 159 -8.29 5.86 1.30
N ILE A 160 -9.10 5.96 0.25
CA ILE A 160 -10.25 5.08 0.03
C ILE A 160 -9.76 3.67 -0.33
N ALA A 161 -8.80 3.58 -1.26
CA ALA A 161 -8.19 2.34 -1.65
C ALA A 161 -7.50 1.66 -0.46
N GLU A 162 -6.70 2.41 0.31
CA GLU A 162 -6.03 1.91 1.51
C GLU A 162 -7.03 1.35 2.53
N GLN A 163 -8.06 2.11 2.90
CA GLN A 163 -9.06 1.65 3.86
C GLN A 163 -9.83 0.41 3.38
N ARG A 164 -10.05 0.28 2.06
CA ARG A 164 -10.69 -0.91 1.50
C ARG A 164 -9.76 -2.11 1.41
N VAL A 165 -8.49 -1.92 1.03
CA VAL A 165 -7.48 -2.99 1.10
C VAL A 165 -7.36 -3.47 2.54
N LEU A 166 -7.29 -2.55 3.48
CA LEU A 166 -7.33 -2.85 4.90
C LEU A 166 -8.59 -3.66 5.24
N SER A 167 -9.80 -3.23 4.86
CA SER A 167 -11.04 -3.87 5.33
C SER A 167 -11.39 -5.17 4.59
N PHE A 168 -11.07 -5.28 3.30
CA PHE A 168 -11.58 -6.30 2.38
C PHE A 168 -10.52 -6.86 1.42
N GLY A 169 -9.31 -6.31 1.42
CA GLY A 169 -8.24 -6.72 0.51
C GLY A 169 -7.67 -8.10 0.84
N TYR A 170 -6.89 -8.63 -0.10
CA TYR A 170 -6.18 -9.88 0.06
C TYR A 170 -4.67 -9.63 0.26
N PHE A 171 -4.12 -10.15 1.36
CA PHE A 171 -2.73 -9.92 1.76
C PHE A 171 -1.77 -11.06 1.40
N GLY A 172 -2.17 -11.97 0.49
CA GLY A 172 -1.36 -13.12 0.11
C GLY A 172 -1.64 -14.39 0.94
N LYS A 173 -1.00 -15.49 0.52
CA LYS A 173 -0.98 -16.75 1.30
C LYS A 173 0.16 -16.76 2.32
N GLU A 174 1.22 -16.00 2.05
CA GLU A 174 2.27 -15.79 3.04
C GLU A 174 1.69 -14.93 4.16
N PRO A 175 1.73 -15.38 5.42
CA PRO A 175 1.33 -14.51 6.51
C PRO A 175 2.28 -13.32 6.51
N LEU A 176 1.75 -12.08 6.59
CA LEU A 176 2.62 -10.93 6.88
C LEU A 176 3.39 -11.29 8.16
N LYS A 177 4.72 -11.13 8.11
CA LYS A 177 5.52 -11.46 9.27
C LYS A 177 5.16 -10.50 10.39
N GLU A 178 5.00 -11.06 11.58
CA GLU A 178 4.68 -10.28 12.76
C GLU A 178 5.85 -9.36 13.09
N VAL A 179 5.58 -8.06 13.23
CA VAL A 179 6.58 -7.09 13.70
C VAL A 179 7.00 -7.51 15.10
N LYS A 180 8.29 -7.74 15.30
CA LYS A 180 8.90 -8.14 16.58
C LYS A 180 9.75 -7.03 17.18
N LEU A 181 10.17 -6.06 16.38
CA LEU A 181 10.98 -4.93 16.79
C LEU A 181 10.40 -3.65 16.18
N LEU A 182 10.10 -2.66 17.02
CA LEU A 182 9.95 -1.26 16.61
C LEU A 182 11.20 -0.48 17.03
N VAL A 183 11.83 0.21 16.09
CA VAL A 183 12.83 1.23 16.37
C VAL A 183 12.22 2.61 16.15
N CYS A 184 12.34 3.49 17.13
CA CYS A 184 11.77 4.84 17.07
C CYS A 184 12.89 5.88 17.24
N SER A 185 12.95 6.86 16.35
CA SER A 185 13.74 8.07 16.57
C SER A 185 13.25 8.78 17.84
N VAL A 186 14.15 9.36 18.62
CA VAL A 186 13.73 10.12 19.81
C VAL A 186 13.22 11.50 19.40
N ASP A 187 14.11 12.29 18.81
CA ASP A 187 13.85 13.70 18.50
C ASP A 187 13.04 13.83 17.20
N GLY A 188 11.83 14.41 17.31
CA GLY A 188 10.92 14.60 16.18
C GLY A 188 9.99 13.41 15.91
N CYS A 189 10.10 12.31 16.63
CA CYS A 189 9.12 11.21 16.65
C CYS A 189 8.50 11.02 18.03
N LEU A 190 9.31 10.58 19.02
CA LEU A 190 8.85 10.44 20.41
C LEU A 190 8.66 11.81 21.09
N THR A 191 9.54 12.75 20.77
CA THR A 191 9.40 14.18 21.14
C THR A 191 8.99 14.99 19.92
N ASN A 192 8.55 16.22 20.14
CA ASN A 192 8.20 17.16 19.07
C ASN A 192 9.43 17.87 18.44
N GLY A 193 10.64 17.40 18.73
CA GLY A 193 11.90 17.98 18.23
C GLY A 193 12.29 19.32 18.87
N ARG A 194 11.46 19.92 19.73
CA ARG A 194 11.82 21.15 20.43
C ARG A 194 12.68 20.83 21.64
N ILE A 195 13.81 21.54 21.74
CA ILE A 195 14.72 21.49 22.87
C ILE A 195 14.72 22.87 23.52
N TYR A 196 14.29 22.94 24.78
CA TYR A 196 14.35 24.15 25.58
C TYR A 196 15.65 24.13 26.37
N VAL A 197 16.50 25.13 26.14
CA VAL A 197 17.81 25.24 26.79
C VAL A 197 17.79 26.39 27.79
N THR A 198 18.19 26.12 29.03
CA THR A 198 18.35 27.13 30.07
C THR A 198 19.73 27.79 30.02
N GLU A 199 19.92 28.88 30.75
CA GLU A 199 21.21 29.58 30.84
C GLU A 199 22.34 28.69 31.40
N ASP A 200 22.01 27.73 32.27
CA ASP A 200 22.94 26.72 32.81
C ASP A 200 23.08 25.47 31.92
N GLN A 201 22.71 25.57 30.63
CA GLN A 201 22.81 24.50 29.63
C GLN A 201 22.04 23.22 29.99
N LYS A 202 20.99 23.33 30.81
CA LYS A 202 20.06 22.21 31.00
C LYS A 202 19.07 22.19 29.85
N GLU A 203 18.75 20.98 29.42
CA GLU A 203 17.79 20.74 28.36
C GLU A 203 16.49 20.20 28.94
N MET A 204 15.38 20.75 28.45
CA MET A 204 14.05 20.24 28.69
C MET A 204 13.40 19.90 27.35
N VAL A 205 12.78 18.72 27.30
CA VAL A 205 11.98 18.26 26.17
C VAL A 205 10.63 17.78 26.68
N SER A 206 9.68 17.61 25.76
CA SER A 206 8.34 17.11 26.05
C SER A 206 8.01 15.90 25.20
N TYR A 207 7.22 14.99 25.76
CA TYR A 207 6.68 13.80 25.10
C TYR A 207 5.21 13.62 25.47
N ASP A 208 4.44 12.94 24.63
CA ASP A 208 3.00 12.70 24.88
C ASP A 208 2.80 11.41 25.69
N TYR A 209 1.92 11.46 26.69
CA TYR A 209 1.57 10.27 27.48
C TYR A 209 0.92 9.18 26.61
N ARG A 210 0.20 9.54 25.55
CA ARG A 210 -0.40 8.59 24.61
C ARG A 210 0.66 7.75 23.91
N ASP A 211 1.80 8.34 23.56
CA ASP A 211 2.93 7.66 22.95
C ASP A 211 3.54 6.63 23.91
N ILE A 212 3.62 6.97 25.20
CA ILE A 212 4.05 6.03 26.25
C ILE A 212 3.10 4.83 26.35
N VAL A 213 1.78 5.08 26.36
CA VAL A 213 0.78 4.01 26.32
C VAL A 213 0.94 3.15 25.07
N GLY A 214 1.26 3.75 23.91
CA GLY A 214 1.54 3.02 22.67
C GLY A 214 2.73 2.07 22.80
N ILE A 215 3.84 2.55 23.37
CA ILE A 215 5.05 1.76 23.64
C ILE A 215 4.72 0.59 24.59
N ASP A 216 3.98 0.84 25.66
CA ASP A 216 3.59 -0.21 26.61
C ASP A 216 2.69 -1.28 25.98
N LEU A 217 1.77 -0.87 25.10
CA LEU A 217 0.92 -1.82 24.36
C LEU A 217 1.75 -2.71 23.42
N LEU A 218 2.75 -2.15 22.74
CA LEU A 218 3.66 -2.92 21.88
C LEU A 218 4.42 -3.97 22.69
N LYS A 219 4.99 -3.54 23.82
CA LYS A 219 5.72 -4.43 24.75
C LYS A 219 4.84 -5.54 25.30
N LYS A 220 3.59 -5.24 25.70
CA LYS A 220 2.61 -6.24 26.16
C LYS A 220 2.27 -7.29 25.11
N ARG A 221 2.38 -6.96 23.82
CA ARG A 221 2.19 -7.88 22.70
C ARG A 221 3.49 -8.56 22.25
N GLY A 222 4.57 -8.44 23.03
CA GLY A 222 5.85 -9.09 22.74
C GLY A 222 6.71 -8.38 21.70
N ILE A 223 6.34 -7.17 21.27
CA ILE A 223 7.11 -6.36 20.34
C ILE A 223 8.15 -5.58 21.16
N GLN A 224 9.43 -5.81 20.88
CA GLN A 224 10.48 -5.02 21.50
C GLN A 224 10.47 -3.60 20.93
N VAL A 225 10.67 -2.61 21.80
CA VAL A 225 10.79 -1.21 21.39
C VAL A 225 12.19 -0.73 21.73
N ARG A 226 12.89 -0.16 20.75
CA ARG A 226 14.21 0.45 20.90
C ARG A 226 14.18 1.90 20.43
N LEU A 227 14.98 2.74 21.07
CA LEU A 227 15.06 4.17 20.79
C LEU A 227 16.42 4.52 20.18
N ILE A 228 16.42 5.40 19.19
CA ILE A 228 17.64 5.83 18.51
C ILE A 228 17.68 7.36 18.37
N SER A 229 18.84 7.97 18.59
CA SER A 229 19.04 9.41 18.33
C SER A 229 20.46 9.71 17.91
N GLU A 230 20.63 10.76 17.09
CA GLU A 230 21.94 11.31 16.71
C GLU A 230 22.49 12.22 17.80
N ARG A 231 21.64 12.73 18.69
CA ARG A 231 22.03 13.53 19.85
C ARG A 231 22.27 12.65 21.06
N ASP A 232 23.14 13.08 21.97
CA ASP A 232 23.20 12.51 23.31
C ASP A 232 21.99 12.99 24.14
N CYS A 233 20.90 12.21 24.08
CA CYS A 233 19.72 12.39 24.91
C CYS A 233 19.59 11.30 25.99
N SER A 234 20.71 10.71 26.43
CA SER A 234 20.75 9.62 27.41
C SER A 234 19.97 9.94 28.70
N LYS A 235 20.15 11.15 29.24
CA LYS A 235 19.45 11.63 30.45
C LYS A 235 17.94 11.72 30.23
N THR A 236 17.52 12.28 29.10
CA THR A 236 16.11 12.42 28.71
C THR A 236 15.44 11.06 28.63
N VAL A 237 16.03 10.12 27.89
CA VAL A 237 15.48 8.78 27.72
C VAL A 237 15.41 8.02 29.05
N SER A 238 16.44 8.17 29.88
CA SER A 238 16.48 7.56 31.22
C SER A 238 15.38 8.12 32.14
N ALA A 239 15.14 9.45 32.09
CA ALA A 239 14.11 10.11 32.88
C ALA A 239 12.67 9.71 32.48
N MET A 240 12.45 9.31 31.23
CA MET A 240 11.15 8.81 30.76
C MET A 240 10.80 7.41 31.31
N GLN A 241 11.77 6.65 31.84
CA GLN A 241 11.58 5.33 32.46
C GLN A 241 10.80 4.32 31.60
N LEU A 242 10.95 4.37 30.28
CA LEU A 242 10.18 3.55 29.32
C LEU A 242 10.57 2.07 29.33
N GLY A 243 11.67 1.71 29.97
CA GLY A 243 12.24 0.36 29.94
C GLY A 243 12.49 -0.10 28.50
N CYS A 244 13.00 0.80 27.65
CA CYS A 244 13.39 0.54 26.27
C CYS A 244 14.91 0.62 26.16
N VAL A 245 15.50 -0.21 25.29
CA VAL A 245 16.94 -0.09 24.98
C VAL A 245 17.12 1.11 24.06
N ALA A 246 18.06 2.00 24.40
CA ALA A 246 18.33 3.19 23.61
C ALA A 246 19.79 3.26 23.17
N LYS A 247 20.03 3.75 21.95
CA LYS A 247 21.36 4.13 21.48
C LYS A 247 21.32 5.57 21.00
N VAL A 248 22.09 6.42 21.67
CA VAL A 248 22.16 7.87 21.47
C VAL A 248 23.55 8.23 20.97
N ASP A 249 23.75 9.47 20.52
CA ASP A 249 24.99 9.93 19.90
C ASP A 249 25.41 9.06 18.69
N VAL A 250 24.42 8.69 17.87
CA VAL A 250 24.60 7.79 16.74
C VAL A 250 24.88 8.57 15.46
N THR A 251 26.02 8.30 14.82
CA THR A 251 26.37 8.88 13.51
C THR A 251 25.85 8.07 12.31
N ASN A 252 25.58 6.78 12.50
CA ASN A 252 25.05 5.90 11.46
C ASN A 252 23.91 5.05 12.02
N LYS A 253 22.67 5.55 11.88
CA LYS A 253 21.46 4.87 12.35
C LYS A 253 21.23 3.53 11.66
N LEU A 254 21.57 3.44 10.36
CA LEU A 254 21.42 2.20 9.60
C LEU A 254 22.28 1.09 10.17
N GLN A 255 23.55 1.37 10.49
CA GLN A 255 24.43 0.38 11.09
C GLN A 255 23.88 -0.13 12.43
N VAL A 256 23.42 0.78 13.30
CA VAL A 256 22.80 0.40 14.59
C VAL A 256 21.57 -0.47 14.39
N LEU A 257 20.73 -0.13 13.42
CA LEU A 257 19.53 -0.89 13.08
C LEU A 257 19.89 -2.31 12.58
N GLU A 258 20.92 -2.43 11.73
CA GLU A 258 21.44 -3.72 11.27
C GLU A 258 21.98 -4.57 12.40
N ASP A 259 22.74 -3.98 13.33
CA ASP A 259 23.29 -4.67 14.48
C ASP A 259 22.15 -5.24 15.34
N TRP A 260 21.14 -4.43 15.66
CA TRP A 260 19.98 -4.88 16.42
C TRP A 260 19.17 -5.97 15.69
N GLN A 261 18.98 -5.83 14.39
CA GLN A 261 18.31 -6.84 13.57
C GLN A 261 19.05 -8.18 13.60
N LYS A 262 20.39 -8.16 13.48
CA LYS A 262 21.25 -9.35 13.52
C LYS A 262 21.29 -9.97 14.91
N ASP A 263 21.50 -9.17 15.95
CA ASP A 263 21.56 -9.63 17.35
C ASP A 263 20.27 -10.33 17.78
N MET A 264 19.13 -9.87 17.26
CA MET A 264 17.82 -10.45 17.54
C MET A 264 17.42 -11.59 16.57
N GLY A 265 18.25 -11.90 15.57
CA GLY A 265 17.96 -12.92 14.56
C GLY A 265 16.69 -12.64 13.75
N LEU A 266 16.34 -11.37 13.56
CA LEU A 266 15.12 -10.96 12.86
C LEU A 266 15.34 -10.86 11.36
N SER A 267 14.32 -11.07 10.54
CA SER A 267 14.34 -10.62 9.15
C SER A 267 13.85 -9.17 9.04
N TRP A 268 14.24 -8.45 7.99
CA TRP A 268 13.77 -7.06 7.78
C TRP A 268 12.25 -6.92 7.79
N LYS A 269 11.52 -7.93 7.30
CA LYS A 269 10.05 -8.02 7.35
C LYS A 269 9.46 -8.00 8.77
N GLU A 270 10.24 -8.30 9.81
CA GLU A 270 9.83 -8.33 11.22
C GLU A 270 10.25 -7.05 11.98
N VAL A 271 10.89 -6.11 11.30
CA VAL A 271 11.36 -4.85 11.88
C VAL A 271 10.45 -3.72 11.38
N ALA A 272 10.05 -2.86 12.31
CA ALA A 272 9.38 -1.59 12.03
C ALA A 272 10.27 -0.41 12.45
N TYR A 273 10.17 0.70 11.73
CA TYR A 273 10.93 1.92 12.01
C TYR A 273 10.05 3.16 11.94
N LEU A 274 10.12 4.02 12.95
CA LEU A 274 9.49 5.34 12.99
C LEU A 274 10.60 6.41 13.03
N GLY A 275 10.72 7.18 11.94
CA GLY A 275 11.75 8.21 11.76
C GLY A 275 11.16 9.53 11.26
N ASN A 276 11.99 10.57 11.18
CA ASN A 276 11.55 11.90 10.74
C ASN A 276 12.58 12.72 9.97
N GLU A 277 13.85 12.30 9.97
CA GLU A 277 14.94 13.03 9.34
C GLU A 277 15.50 12.33 8.09
N GLU A 278 16.33 13.06 7.34
CA GLU A 278 17.07 12.49 6.21
C GLU A 278 17.96 11.32 6.65
N SER A 279 18.53 11.40 7.86
CA SER A 279 19.33 10.32 8.46
C SER A 279 18.56 9.01 8.70
N ASP A 280 17.23 9.05 8.68
CA ASP A 280 16.36 7.88 8.82
C ASP A 280 15.97 7.23 7.48
N VAL A 281 16.21 7.89 6.34
CA VAL A 281 15.69 7.45 5.02
C VAL A 281 16.11 6.04 4.65
N GLU A 282 17.38 5.69 4.86
CA GLU A 282 17.87 4.36 4.53
C GLU A 282 17.35 3.28 5.50
N CYS A 283 17.06 3.64 6.76
CA CYS A 283 16.35 2.76 7.69
C CYS A 283 14.91 2.52 7.22
N LEU A 284 14.18 3.60 6.87
CA LEU A 284 12.78 3.55 6.43
C LEU A 284 12.59 2.68 5.17
N LYS A 285 13.51 2.76 4.20
CA LYS A 285 13.46 1.95 2.98
C LYS A 285 13.73 0.46 3.22
N LYS A 286 14.45 0.13 4.29
CA LYS A 286 14.97 -1.23 4.51
C LYS A 286 14.05 -2.11 5.33
N VAL A 287 13.30 -1.54 6.26
CA VAL A 287 12.42 -2.27 7.18
C VAL A 287 11.13 -2.76 6.52
N GLY A 288 10.50 -3.77 7.13
CA GLY A 288 9.24 -4.33 6.66
C GLY A 288 8.05 -3.39 6.84
N MET A 289 8.15 -2.47 7.79
CA MET A 289 7.14 -1.44 8.03
C MET A 289 7.79 -0.13 8.44
N SER A 290 7.60 0.91 7.65
CA SER A 290 8.15 2.23 7.92
C SER A 290 7.04 3.24 8.15
N GLY A 291 7.21 4.06 9.17
CA GLY A 291 6.31 5.13 9.56
C GLY A 291 7.08 6.43 9.69
N VAL A 292 6.41 7.55 9.46
CA VAL A 292 6.91 8.90 9.82
C VAL A 292 5.79 9.73 10.44
N PRO A 293 6.10 10.66 11.36
CA PRO A 293 5.15 11.69 11.79
C PRO A 293 4.70 12.61 10.65
N ALA A 294 3.55 13.27 10.84
CA ALA A 294 2.98 14.19 9.83
C ALA A 294 3.91 15.37 9.47
N ASP A 295 4.75 15.79 10.41
CA ASP A 295 5.70 16.91 10.30
C ASP A 295 7.15 16.48 10.00
N ALA A 296 7.35 15.21 9.62
CA ALA A 296 8.64 14.71 9.17
C ALA A 296 9.12 15.40 7.88
N CYS A 297 10.43 15.36 7.61
CA CYS A 297 10.99 15.99 6.43
C CYS A 297 10.49 15.32 5.12
N SER A 298 10.49 16.07 4.02
CA SER A 298 9.93 15.58 2.75
C SER A 298 10.62 14.31 2.22
N LEU A 299 11.90 14.12 2.53
CA LEU A 299 12.65 12.93 2.12
C LEU A 299 12.20 11.69 2.89
N SER A 300 12.01 11.79 4.21
CA SER A 300 11.53 10.68 5.02
C SER A 300 10.07 10.35 4.70
N GLN A 301 9.21 11.34 4.47
CA GLN A 301 7.82 11.11 4.03
C GLN A 301 7.74 10.30 2.73
N LYS A 302 8.60 10.60 1.75
CA LYS A 302 8.68 9.84 0.49
C LYS A 302 9.21 8.42 0.67
N ALA A 303 10.02 8.18 1.70
CA ALA A 303 10.63 6.88 1.97
C ALA A 303 9.75 5.96 2.83
N ALA A 304 8.77 6.50 3.54
CA ALA A 304 7.94 5.76 4.47
C ALA A 304 6.72 5.11 3.80
N GLY A 305 6.35 3.92 4.30
CA GLY A 305 5.12 3.24 3.89
C GLY A 305 3.85 3.78 4.58
N TYR A 306 4.01 4.49 5.71
CA TYR A 306 2.92 5.09 6.46
C TYR A 306 3.30 6.50 6.93
N ILE A 307 2.43 7.47 6.67
CA ILE A 307 2.57 8.84 7.18
C ILE A 307 1.49 9.03 8.23
N CYS A 308 1.90 9.22 9.49
CA CYS A 308 0.97 9.47 10.57
C CYS A 308 0.19 10.78 10.33
N LYS A 309 -1.02 10.84 10.87
CA LYS A 309 -1.79 12.09 10.96
C LYS A 309 -1.30 12.96 12.11
N SER A 310 -0.80 12.34 13.17
CA SER A 310 -0.18 13.02 14.30
C SER A 310 1.26 13.45 13.99
N ASN A 311 1.62 14.62 14.53
CA ASN A 311 2.98 15.13 14.58
C ASN A 311 3.84 14.39 15.62
N GLY A 312 5.16 14.55 15.51
CA GLY A 312 6.14 14.06 16.48
C GLY A 312 5.83 14.56 17.90
N GLY A 313 5.92 13.68 18.89
CA GLY A 313 5.60 13.96 20.29
C GLY A 313 4.16 14.40 20.54
N CYS A 314 3.24 14.14 19.61
CA CYS A 314 1.82 14.47 19.68
C CYS A 314 0.91 13.24 19.41
N GLY A 315 1.40 12.02 19.71
CA GLY A 315 0.65 10.78 19.47
C GLY A 315 1.07 9.99 18.23
N ALA A 316 2.14 10.40 17.52
CA ALA A 316 2.59 9.68 16.32
C ALA A 316 3.08 8.25 16.61
N VAL A 317 3.75 8.03 17.76
CA VAL A 317 4.18 6.69 18.18
C VAL A 317 2.97 5.82 18.50
N ARG A 318 1.97 6.40 19.18
CA ARG A 318 0.70 5.73 19.47
C ARG A 318 -0.05 5.35 18.21
N GLU A 319 -0.18 6.26 17.27
CA GLU A 319 -0.86 6.03 16.00
C GLU A 319 -0.15 4.91 15.22
N PHE A 320 1.18 4.95 15.14
CA PHE A 320 1.93 3.92 14.44
C PHE A 320 1.85 2.56 15.14
N ALA A 321 1.82 2.52 16.48
CA ALA A 321 1.57 1.30 17.24
C ALA A 321 0.21 0.68 16.89
N GLU A 322 -0.85 1.49 16.80
CA GLU A 322 -2.19 1.05 16.39
C GLU A 322 -2.21 0.57 14.93
N HIS A 323 -1.47 1.23 14.04
CA HIS A 323 -1.30 0.79 12.66
C HIS A 323 -0.66 -0.61 12.59
N ILE A 324 0.43 -0.83 13.33
CA ILE A 324 1.07 -2.15 13.46
C ILE A 324 0.05 -3.19 13.93
N PHE A 325 -0.75 -2.88 14.95
CA PHE A 325 -1.76 -3.79 15.49
C PHE A 325 -2.86 -4.15 14.51
N LEU A 326 -3.38 -3.19 13.76
CA LEU A 326 -4.41 -3.43 12.76
C LEU A 326 -3.93 -4.38 11.66
N LEU A 327 -2.65 -4.28 11.28
CA LEU A 327 -2.05 -5.19 10.32
C LEU A 327 -1.86 -6.59 10.94
N LEU A 328 -1.40 -6.70 12.20
CA LEU A 328 -1.25 -7.98 12.89
C LEU A 328 -2.58 -8.72 13.12
N GLU A 329 -3.65 -8.02 13.50
CA GLU A 329 -4.97 -8.62 13.71
C GLU A 329 -5.52 -9.25 12.41
N LYS A 330 -5.22 -8.64 11.26
CA LYS A 330 -5.59 -9.20 9.95
C LYS A 330 -4.78 -10.44 9.58
N VAL A 331 -3.49 -10.46 9.90
CA VAL A 331 -2.67 -11.69 9.76
C VAL A 331 -3.25 -12.82 10.57
N ASN A 332 -3.60 -12.55 11.83
CA ASN A 332 -4.12 -13.56 12.74
C ASN A 332 -5.52 -14.04 12.34
N SER A 333 -6.34 -13.15 11.77
CA SER A 333 -7.66 -13.50 11.24
C SER A 333 -7.57 -14.36 9.98
N ALA A 334 -6.61 -14.07 9.08
CA ALA A 334 -6.37 -14.86 7.88
C ALA A 334 -5.80 -16.26 8.19
N ARG A 335 -5.03 -16.42 9.27
CA ARG A 335 -4.52 -17.74 9.72
C ARG A 335 -5.58 -18.66 10.32
N LYS A 336 -6.74 -18.12 10.74
CA LYS A 336 -7.83 -18.87 11.39
C LYS A 336 -8.92 -19.32 10.42
N GLN A 337 -8.91 -18.86 9.16
CA GLN A 337 -9.80 -19.29 8.09
C GLN A 337 -9.16 -20.40 7.26
#